data_AF-A0A946GFQ8-F1
#
_entry.id   AF-A0A946GFQ8-F1
#
_cell.length_a   1.000
_cell.length_b   1.000
_cell.length_c   1.000
_cell.angle_alpha   90.00
_cell.angle_beta   90.00
_cell.angle_gamma   90.00
#
_symmetry.space_group_name_H-M   'P 1'
#
loop_
_entity.id
_entity.type
_entity.pdbx_description
1 polymer ?
#
loop_
_entity_poly.entity_id
_entity_poly.type
_entity_poly.pdbx_seq_one_letter_code
_entity_poly.pdbx_strand_id
1 'polypeptide(L)'
;MTGHEAQAVIFGLDPLWLSSGILIITYAILLSEMVHRTVIALTGAGMVIISGLLDQDRAIAGIDFNTIALLTGMMMIVAVIRTTGFFEYIAIWSAKKVKADPRGVLIVLSIVTAVFSAFLDNLTTVLLVVPIALLLAEKLEVSPYPFLMSQILASNIGGTATLIGDPPNILIGSATGLTFTDFLFHMGPVVAVVLVVSLYAFHLIWGKSLVATDEHKARIMGFREQDSITDKKLLVQSLTVLVLVILGFIIGEHYHIRPGTTAMTGAAVLLLVVGLNDTMEAQSERLHEVFSEVEWGALFFFMGLFVVVGG
;
A
#
# COMPACT_ATOMS: atom_id res chain seq x y z
N MET A 1 18.50 16.92 -38.08
CA MET A 1 18.77 18.37 -37.98
C MET A 1 18.06 18.81 -36.71
N THR A 2 18.74 18.83 -35.55
CA THR A 2 19.64 19.85 -34.97
C THR A 2 18.93 20.36 -33.72
N GLY A 3 19.46 20.00 -32.55
CA GLY A 3 18.90 20.46 -31.27
C GLY A 3 19.24 19.60 -30.08
N HIS A 4 20.52 19.25 -29.89
CA HIS A 4 21.03 19.19 -28.51
C HIS A 4 20.97 20.64 -28.01
N GLU A 5 19.80 21.09 -27.56
CA GLU A 5 19.75 22.22 -26.64
C GLU A 5 20.44 21.70 -25.39
N ALA A 6 21.74 22.00 -25.28
CA ALA A 6 22.46 21.88 -24.03
C ALA A 6 21.61 22.61 -23.00
N GLN A 7 21.04 21.86 -22.06
CA GLN A 7 20.43 22.44 -20.87
C GLN A 7 21.47 23.37 -20.28
N ALA A 8 21.18 24.67 -20.36
CA ALA A 8 22.06 25.67 -19.79
C ALA A 8 21.90 25.57 -18.28
N VAL A 9 22.62 24.62 -17.69
CA VAL A 9 22.79 24.53 -16.23
C VAL A 9 23.24 25.91 -15.80
N ILE A 10 22.45 26.53 -14.93
CA ILE A 10 22.57 27.96 -14.59
C ILE A 10 23.96 28.26 -13.98
N PHE A 11 24.64 27.22 -13.48
CA PHE A 11 25.94 27.30 -12.85
C PHE A 11 27.14 26.97 -13.76
N GLY A 12 26.93 26.68 -15.05
CA GLY A 12 28.02 26.32 -15.98
C GLY A 12 28.74 25.01 -15.64
N LEU A 13 28.18 24.22 -14.72
CA LEU A 13 28.64 22.87 -14.40
C LEU A 13 28.18 21.90 -15.49
N ASP A 14 28.96 20.85 -15.68
CA ASP A 14 28.54 19.74 -16.55
C ASP A 14 27.23 19.14 -16.02
N PRO A 15 26.17 19.07 -16.86
CA PRO A 15 24.87 18.55 -16.45
C PRO A 15 24.94 17.15 -15.83
N LEU A 16 25.81 16.27 -16.36
CA LEU A 16 25.93 14.90 -15.89
C LEU A 16 26.48 14.83 -14.47
N TRP A 17 27.50 15.64 -14.16
CA TRP A 17 28.10 15.66 -12.83
C TRP A 17 27.16 16.26 -11.80
N LEU A 18 26.41 17.29 -12.19
CA LEU A 18 25.46 17.95 -11.29
C LEU A 18 24.26 17.04 -10.98
N SER A 19 23.66 16.40 -12.00
CA SER A 19 22.54 15.46 -11.79
C SER A 19 22.98 14.25 -10.96
N SER A 20 24.13 13.65 -11.30
CA SER A 20 24.71 12.54 -10.54
C SER A 20 24.98 12.91 -9.09
N GLY A 21 25.50 14.13 -8.84
CA GLY A 21 25.75 14.64 -7.50
C GLY A 21 24.47 14.78 -6.68
N ILE A 22 23.43 15.41 -7.26
CA ILE A 22 22.13 15.59 -6.60
C ILE A 22 21.49 14.23 -6.32
N LEU A 23 21.52 13.31 -7.28
CA LEU A 23 20.96 11.96 -7.13
C LEU A 23 21.67 11.19 -6.01
N ILE A 24 23.00 11.13 -6.02
CA ILE A 24 23.79 10.41 -5.01
C ILE A 24 23.56 11.00 -3.62
N ILE A 25 23.57 12.33 -3.48
CA ILE A 25 23.33 12.99 -2.18
C ILE A 25 21.90 12.69 -1.69
N THR A 26 20.90 12.82 -2.56
CA THR A 26 19.51 12.53 -2.24
C THR A 26 19.37 11.09 -1.74
N TYR A 27 19.93 10.12 -2.46
CA TYR A 27 19.89 8.71 -2.07
C TYR A 27 20.69 8.42 -0.80
N ALA A 28 21.85 9.04 -0.60
CA ALA A 28 22.66 8.87 0.61
C ALA A 28 21.92 9.35 1.86
N ILE A 29 21.19 10.47 1.78
CA ILE A 29 20.37 10.98 2.89
C ILE A 29 19.11 10.12 3.07
N LEU A 30 18.48 9.65 1.99
CA LEU A 30 17.35 8.72 2.09
C LEU A 30 17.76 7.44 2.83
N LEU A 31 18.94 6.89 2.51
CA LEU A 31 19.47 5.68 3.14
C LEU A 31 19.97 5.91 4.57
N SER A 32 20.30 7.14 4.95
CA SER A 32 20.70 7.44 6.34
C SER A 32 19.51 7.52 7.29
N GLU A 33 18.28 7.61 6.77
CA GLU A 33 17.02 7.75 7.52
C GLU A 33 17.02 8.92 8.53
N MET A 34 17.97 9.86 8.43
CA MET A 34 18.12 10.97 9.38
C MET A 34 17.11 12.10 9.16
N VAL A 35 16.54 12.20 7.95
CA VAL A 35 15.60 13.25 7.54
C VAL A 35 14.40 12.59 6.87
N HIS A 36 13.22 13.21 7.00
CA HIS A 36 11.98 12.69 6.44
C HIS A 36 12.08 12.52 4.91
N ARG A 37 11.83 11.30 4.42
CA ARG A 37 11.99 10.91 2.99
C ARG A 37 11.35 11.89 2.00
N THR A 38 10.14 12.35 2.29
CA THR A 38 9.39 13.30 1.45
C THR A 38 10.09 14.64 1.33
N VAL A 39 10.66 15.15 2.43
CA VAL A 39 11.36 16.44 2.44
C VAL A 39 12.60 16.34 1.57
N ILE A 40 13.36 15.24 1.68
CA ILE A 40 14.56 15.01 0.88
C ILE A 40 14.21 14.93 -0.62
N ALA A 41 13.19 14.13 -0.97
CA ALA A 41 12.77 13.95 -2.35
C ALA A 41 12.29 15.25 -3.01
N LEU A 42 11.46 16.04 -2.31
CA LEU A 42 11.00 17.35 -2.80
C LEU A 42 12.15 18.36 -2.88
N THR A 43 13.07 18.35 -1.92
CA THR A 43 14.25 19.23 -1.93
C THR A 43 15.15 18.90 -3.11
N GLY A 44 15.42 17.61 -3.36
CA GLY A 44 16.17 17.14 -4.53
C GLY A 44 15.51 17.55 -5.83
N ALA A 45 14.19 17.36 -5.96
CA ALA A 45 13.41 17.78 -7.13
C ALA A 45 13.52 19.30 -7.37
N GLY A 46 13.41 20.08 -6.30
CA GLY A 46 13.61 21.53 -6.34
C GLY A 46 15.02 21.91 -6.82
N MET A 47 16.06 21.21 -6.34
CA MET A 47 17.44 21.45 -6.80
C MET A 47 17.63 21.13 -8.28
N VAL A 48 17.02 20.06 -8.79
CA VAL A 48 17.05 19.70 -10.22
C VAL A 48 16.43 20.81 -11.08
N ILE A 49 15.28 21.36 -10.66
CA ILE A 49 14.63 22.44 -11.41
C ILE A 49 15.40 23.77 -11.29
N ILE A 50 15.77 24.17 -10.07
CA ILE A 50 16.45 25.46 -9.82
C ILE A 50 17.84 25.51 -10.46
N SER A 51 18.53 24.38 -10.58
CA SER A 51 19.83 24.31 -11.26
C SER A 51 19.74 24.38 -12.78
N GLY A 52 18.54 24.25 -13.35
CA GLY A 52 18.32 24.20 -14.81
C GLY A 52 18.60 22.83 -15.43
N LEU A 53 18.74 21.78 -14.63
CA LEU A 53 18.86 20.39 -15.12
C LEU A 53 17.56 19.91 -15.75
N LEU A 54 16.41 20.34 -15.24
CA LEU A 54 15.12 20.17 -15.91
C LEU A 54 14.37 21.50 -15.88
N ASP A 55 13.73 21.83 -16.99
CA ASP A 55 12.70 22.87 -16.96
C ASP A 55 11.45 22.35 -16.21
N GLN A 56 10.66 23.29 -15.70
CA GLN A 56 9.49 22.98 -14.90
C GLN A 56 8.46 22.14 -15.67
N ASP A 57 8.28 22.38 -16.96
CA ASP A 57 7.29 21.65 -17.78
C ASP A 57 7.72 20.20 -17.98
N ARG A 58 9.00 19.94 -18.25
CA ARG A 58 9.56 18.58 -18.33
C ARG A 58 9.56 17.88 -16.98
N ALA A 59 9.85 18.59 -15.89
CA ALA A 59 9.78 18.02 -14.55
C ALA A 59 8.35 17.54 -14.23
N ILE A 60 7.34 18.36 -14.52
CA ILE A 60 5.93 17.98 -14.34
C ILE A 60 5.54 16.84 -15.28
N ALA A 61 5.99 16.86 -16.54
CA ALA A 61 5.73 15.79 -17.50
C ALA A 61 6.41 14.46 -17.12
N GLY A 62 7.51 14.50 -16.37
CA GLY A 62 8.22 13.33 -15.85
C GLY A 62 7.52 12.67 -14.66
N ILE A 63 6.58 13.36 -14.00
CA ILE A 63 5.77 12.77 -12.93
C ILE A 63 4.75 11.81 -13.54
N ASP A 64 4.80 10.55 -13.13
CA ASP A 64 3.77 9.60 -13.53
C ASP A 64 2.48 9.78 -12.72
N PHE A 65 1.59 10.62 -13.24
CA PHE A 65 0.27 10.85 -12.66
C PHE A 65 -0.61 9.60 -12.61
N ASN A 66 -0.36 8.58 -13.44
CA ASN A 66 -1.10 7.33 -13.34
C ASN A 66 -0.78 6.62 -12.02
N THR A 67 0.49 6.60 -11.62
CA THR A 67 0.94 6.08 -10.33
C THR A 67 0.32 6.86 -9.16
N ILE A 68 0.35 8.19 -9.22
CA ILE A 68 -0.21 9.05 -8.15
C ILE A 68 -1.73 8.85 -8.03
N ALA A 69 -2.44 8.81 -9.16
CA ALA A 69 -3.89 8.57 -9.20
C ALA A 69 -4.26 7.17 -8.67
N LEU A 70 -3.47 6.16 -9.03
CA LEU A 70 -3.66 4.78 -8.55
C LEU A 70 -3.56 4.70 -7.04
N LEU A 71 -2.46 5.21 -6.47
CA LEU A 71 -2.23 5.20 -5.02
C LEU A 71 -3.32 5.97 -4.29
N THR A 72 -3.65 7.18 -4.76
CA THR A 72 -4.69 8.02 -4.15
C THR A 72 -6.05 7.32 -4.15
N GLY A 73 -6.49 6.78 -5.30
CA GLY A 73 -7.78 6.10 -5.42
C GLY A 73 -7.87 4.86 -4.53
N MET A 74 -6.80 4.07 -4.47
CA MET A 74 -6.76 2.87 -3.61
C MET A 74 -6.77 3.23 -2.12
N MET A 75 -5.96 4.19 -1.68
CA MET A 75 -5.96 4.66 -0.29
C MET A 75 -7.33 5.19 0.13
N MET A 76 -8.02 5.91 -0.74
CA MET A 76 -9.38 6.40 -0.48
C MET A 76 -10.39 5.25 -0.32
N ILE A 77 -10.35 4.24 -1.18
CA ILE A 77 -11.23 3.06 -1.07
C ILE A 77 -10.96 2.32 0.23
N VAL A 78 -9.69 2.13 0.59
CA VAL A 78 -9.29 1.45 1.82
C VAL A 78 -9.70 2.22 3.07
N ALA A 79 -9.54 3.54 3.07
CA ALA A 79 -9.97 4.41 4.16
C ALA A 79 -11.46 4.20 4.47
N VAL A 80 -12.31 4.13 3.44
CA VAL A 80 -13.74 3.84 3.62
C VAL A 80 -13.96 2.42 4.16
N ILE A 81 -13.31 1.39 3.58
CA ILE A 81 -13.46 -0.01 4.04
C ILE A 81 -13.04 -0.15 5.51
N ARG A 82 -11.96 0.52 5.93
CA ARG A 82 -11.46 0.50 7.31
C ARG A 82 -12.54 0.87 8.32
N THR A 83 -13.32 1.92 8.05
CA THR A 83 -14.38 2.39 8.97
C THR A 83 -15.48 1.35 9.23
N THR A 84 -15.61 0.33 8.37
CA THR A 84 -16.64 -0.70 8.47
C THR A 84 -16.31 -1.82 9.46
N GLY A 85 -15.06 -1.88 9.94
CA GLY A 85 -14.57 -2.95 10.80
C GLY A 85 -14.25 -4.27 10.08
N PHE A 86 -14.14 -4.22 8.74
CA PHE A 86 -13.89 -5.40 7.89
C PHE A 86 -12.62 -6.16 8.29
N PHE A 87 -11.54 -5.42 8.57
CA PHE A 87 -10.24 -6.01 8.86
C PHE A 87 -10.25 -6.71 10.22
N GLU A 88 -10.86 -6.11 11.25
CA GLU A 88 -11.10 -6.74 12.55
C GLU A 88 -11.92 -8.02 12.41
N TYR A 89 -13.02 -7.95 11.65
CA TYR A 89 -13.88 -9.10 11.39
C TYR A 89 -13.11 -10.29 10.80
N ILE A 90 -12.38 -10.07 9.70
CA ILE A 90 -11.65 -11.15 9.01
C ILE A 90 -10.55 -11.72 9.91
N ALA A 91 -9.82 -10.88 10.65
CA ALA A 91 -8.76 -11.33 11.54
C ALA A 91 -9.30 -12.19 12.70
N ILE A 92 -10.37 -11.76 13.38
CA ILE A 92 -10.99 -12.53 14.47
C ILE A 92 -11.62 -13.81 13.94
N TRP A 93 -12.36 -13.73 12.82
CA TRP A 93 -12.96 -14.89 12.17
C TRP A 93 -11.90 -15.94 11.80
N SER A 94 -10.77 -15.49 11.23
CA SER A 94 -9.65 -16.35 10.85
C SER A 94 -8.99 -17.00 12.07
N ALA A 95 -8.76 -16.23 13.14
CA ALA A 95 -8.22 -16.74 14.40
C ALA A 95 -9.13 -17.81 15.04
N LYS A 96 -10.45 -17.62 14.97
CA LYS A 96 -11.43 -18.62 15.44
C LYS A 96 -11.43 -19.88 14.58
N LYS A 97 -11.19 -19.77 13.26
CA LYS A 97 -11.15 -20.91 12.35
C LYS A 97 -10.04 -21.92 12.70
N VAL A 98 -8.93 -21.42 13.23
CA VAL A 98 -7.81 -22.21 13.76
C VAL A 98 -7.94 -22.52 15.25
N LYS A 99 -9.16 -22.41 15.80
CA LYS A 99 -9.48 -22.67 17.22
C LYS A 99 -8.65 -21.83 18.20
N ALA A 100 -8.29 -20.62 17.79
CA ALA A 100 -7.41 -19.72 18.53
C ALA A 100 -6.06 -20.37 18.92
N ASP A 101 -5.59 -21.40 18.21
CA ASP A 101 -4.26 -21.94 18.46
C ASP A 101 -3.19 -20.91 18.07
N PRO A 102 -2.29 -20.46 18.97
CA PRO A 102 -1.35 -19.38 18.69
C PRO A 102 -0.52 -19.56 17.41
N ARG A 103 -0.14 -20.81 17.09
CA ARG A 103 0.61 -21.12 15.87
C ARG A 103 -0.26 -20.98 14.63
N GLY A 104 -1.48 -21.51 14.71
CA GLY A 104 -2.49 -21.34 13.68
C GLY A 104 -2.86 -19.88 13.45
N VAL A 105 -3.00 -19.09 14.53
CA VAL A 105 -3.34 -17.66 14.46
C VAL A 105 -2.21 -16.89 13.78
N LEU A 106 -0.95 -17.19 14.10
CA LEU A 106 0.18 -16.57 13.41
C LEU A 106 0.13 -16.84 11.90
N ILE A 107 -0.04 -18.11 11.51
CA ILE A 107 -0.07 -18.51 10.09
C ILE A 107 -1.26 -17.86 9.36
N VAL A 108 -2.45 -17.92 9.93
CA VAL A 108 -3.65 -17.42 9.26
C VAL A 108 -3.64 -15.89 9.15
N LEU A 109 -3.15 -15.17 10.16
CA LEU A 109 -3.00 -13.73 10.07
C LEU A 109 -1.94 -13.33 9.05
N SER A 110 -0.82 -14.04 8.97
CA SER A 110 0.16 -13.81 7.91
C SER A 110 -0.44 -14.01 6.51
N ILE A 111 -1.28 -15.04 6.32
CA ILE A 111 -1.96 -15.25 5.04
C ILE A 111 -2.94 -14.10 4.75
N VAL A 112 -3.76 -13.72 5.73
CA VAL A 112 -4.69 -12.58 5.61
C VAL A 112 -3.95 -11.30 5.22
N THR A 113 -2.84 -11.01 5.90
CA THR A 113 -1.99 -9.85 5.61
C THR A 113 -1.39 -9.90 4.23
N ALA A 114 -0.82 -11.05 3.81
CA ALA A 114 -0.27 -11.18 2.46
C ALA A 114 -1.34 -10.99 1.38
N VAL A 115 -2.54 -11.53 1.59
CA VAL A 115 -3.66 -11.38 0.66
C VAL A 115 -4.14 -9.93 0.60
N PHE A 116 -4.30 -9.27 1.74
CA PHE A 116 -4.72 -7.86 1.76
C PHE A 116 -3.66 -6.96 1.14
N SER A 117 -2.39 -7.14 1.49
CA SER A 117 -1.29 -6.37 0.91
C SER A 117 -1.09 -6.63 -0.59
N ALA A 118 -1.55 -7.76 -1.14
CA ALA A 118 -1.57 -7.93 -2.60
C ALA A 118 -2.54 -6.96 -3.30
N PHE A 119 -3.53 -6.40 -2.61
CA PHE A 119 -4.50 -5.46 -3.19
C PHE A 119 -4.44 -4.06 -2.58
N LEU A 120 -3.80 -3.92 -1.42
CA LEU A 120 -3.68 -2.68 -0.65
C LEU A 120 -2.20 -2.36 -0.49
N ASP A 121 -1.86 -1.10 -0.21
CA ASP A 121 -0.46 -0.79 0.08
C ASP A 121 0.01 -1.47 1.38
N ASN A 122 1.30 -1.78 1.41
CA ASN A 122 1.94 -2.52 2.50
C ASN A 122 1.82 -1.81 3.86
N LEU A 123 1.93 -0.47 3.87
CA LEU A 123 1.92 0.31 5.09
C LEU A 123 0.53 0.31 5.72
N THR A 124 -0.49 0.62 4.94
CA THR A 124 -1.89 0.57 5.38
C THR A 124 -2.26 -0.82 5.87
N THR A 125 -1.86 -1.88 5.15
CA THR A 125 -2.16 -3.25 5.57
C THR A 125 -1.57 -3.57 6.96
N VAL A 126 -0.31 -3.19 7.19
CA VAL A 126 0.34 -3.41 8.49
C VAL A 126 -0.34 -2.58 9.58
N LEU A 127 -0.65 -1.31 9.33
CA LEU A 127 -1.32 -0.44 10.30
C LEU A 127 -2.72 -0.96 10.70
N LEU A 128 -3.39 -1.68 9.81
CA LEU A 128 -4.69 -2.30 10.06
C LEU A 128 -4.58 -3.62 10.81
N VAL A 129 -3.70 -4.52 10.39
CA VAL A 129 -3.64 -5.88 10.95
C VAL A 129 -2.85 -5.93 12.26
N VAL A 130 -1.82 -5.09 12.43
CA VAL A 130 -0.97 -5.10 13.64
C VAL A 130 -1.76 -4.86 14.93
N PRO A 131 -2.64 -3.84 15.06
CA PRO A 131 -3.43 -3.64 16.28
C PRO A 131 -4.23 -4.89 16.65
N ILE A 132 -4.79 -5.58 15.66
CA ILE A 132 -5.58 -6.80 15.87
C ILE A 132 -4.66 -7.97 16.27
N ALA A 133 -3.50 -8.10 15.63
CA ALA A 133 -2.52 -9.11 15.97
C ALA A 133 -1.98 -8.94 17.40
N LEU A 134 -1.76 -7.68 17.83
CA LEU A 134 -1.41 -7.34 19.21
C LEU A 134 -2.53 -7.72 20.18
N LEU A 135 -3.77 -7.37 19.87
CA LEU A 135 -4.94 -7.75 20.67
C LEU A 135 -5.04 -9.28 20.83
N LEU A 136 -4.88 -10.03 19.74
CA LEU A 136 -4.95 -11.49 19.78
C LEU A 136 -3.78 -12.10 20.57
N ALA A 137 -2.57 -11.57 20.42
CA ALA A 137 -1.40 -12.00 21.19
C ALA A 137 -1.59 -11.73 22.70
N GLU A 138 -2.13 -10.56 23.06
CA GLU A 138 -2.47 -10.21 24.44
C GLU A 138 -3.52 -11.17 25.02
N LYS A 139 -4.60 -11.45 24.28
CA LYS A 139 -5.66 -12.37 24.75
C LYS A 139 -5.20 -13.82 24.86
N LEU A 140 -4.21 -14.23 24.05
CA LEU A 140 -3.57 -15.54 24.14
C LEU A 140 -2.49 -15.61 25.23
N GLU A 141 -2.10 -14.47 25.80
CA GLU A 141 -0.96 -14.31 26.72
C GLU A 141 0.35 -14.86 26.14
N VAL A 142 0.60 -14.56 24.86
CA VAL A 142 1.83 -14.93 24.15
C VAL A 142 2.61 -13.68 23.75
N SER A 143 3.90 -13.84 23.46
CA SER A 143 4.72 -12.73 22.97
C SER A 143 4.13 -12.16 21.66
N PRO A 144 3.96 -10.83 21.53
CA PRO A 144 3.51 -10.20 20.29
C PRO A 144 4.59 -10.18 19.20
N TYR A 145 5.87 -10.37 19.57
CA TYR A 145 7.00 -10.22 18.65
C TYR A 145 6.89 -11.11 17.39
N PRO A 146 6.58 -12.42 17.48
CA PRO A 146 6.38 -13.26 16.31
C PRO A 146 5.23 -12.79 15.41
N PHE A 147 4.16 -12.28 16.00
CA PHE A 147 3.03 -11.73 15.24
C PHE A 147 3.47 -10.51 14.45
N LEU A 148 4.11 -9.53 15.08
CA LEU A 148 4.61 -8.33 14.42
C LEU A 148 5.57 -8.66 13.27
N MET A 149 6.58 -9.50 13.51
CA MET A 149 7.53 -9.89 12.47
C MET A 149 6.87 -10.62 11.31
N SER A 150 5.98 -11.57 11.62
CA SER A 150 5.27 -12.31 10.58
C SER A 150 4.33 -11.41 9.76
N GLN A 151 3.72 -10.38 10.35
CA GLN A 151 2.89 -9.42 9.62
C GLN A 151 3.73 -8.50 8.72
N ILE A 152 4.85 -7.98 9.22
CA ILE A 152 5.75 -7.13 8.42
C ILE A 152 6.27 -7.90 7.20
N LEU A 153 6.78 -9.12 7.42
CA LEU A 153 7.29 -9.95 6.33
C LEU A 153 6.19 -10.39 5.37
N ALA A 154 5.04 -10.85 5.90
CA ALA A 154 3.93 -11.28 5.05
C ALA A 154 3.33 -10.14 4.23
N SER A 155 3.28 -8.91 4.76
CA SER A 155 2.87 -7.73 4.01
C SER A 155 3.82 -7.49 2.84
N ASN A 156 5.14 -7.38 3.09
CA ASN A 156 6.10 -7.20 2.00
C ASN A 156 6.04 -8.32 0.93
N ILE A 157 5.89 -9.59 1.36
CA ILE A 157 5.75 -10.72 0.44
C ILE A 157 4.46 -10.59 -0.38
N GLY A 158 3.32 -10.32 0.27
CA GLY A 158 2.03 -10.16 -0.38
C GLY A 158 2.01 -9.01 -1.40
N GLY A 159 2.52 -7.85 -1.02
CA GLY A 159 2.53 -6.66 -1.86
C GLY A 159 3.36 -6.80 -3.12
N THR A 160 4.38 -7.67 -3.11
CA THR A 160 5.15 -7.99 -4.33
C THR A 160 4.38 -8.81 -5.36
N ALA A 161 3.21 -9.36 -5.01
CA ALA A 161 2.43 -10.19 -5.94
C ALA A 161 1.77 -9.38 -7.07
N THR A 162 1.47 -8.11 -6.83
CA THR A 162 0.72 -7.29 -7.79
C THR A 162 1.42 -5.97 -8.07
N LEU A 163 1.00 -5.36 -9.18
CA LEU A 163 1.49 -4.05 -9.57
C LEU A 163 1.21 -2.96 -8.51
N ILE A 164 0.20 -3.14 -7.66
CA ILE A 164 -0.37 -2.09 -6.79
C ILE A 164 0.15 -2.19 -5.35
N GLY A 165 0.50 -3.40 -4.89
CA GLY A 165 0.78 -3.65 -3.48
C GLY A 165 1.96 -2.86 -2.90
N ASP A 166 2.92 -2.46 -3.74
CA ASP A 166 4.08 -1.68 -3.31
C ASP A 166 4.50 -0.66 -4.37
N PRO A 167 4.84 0.59 -4.00
CA PRO A 167 5.27 1.58 -4.98
C PRO A 167 6.43 1.22 -5.92
N PRO A 168 7.47 0.46 -5.50
CA PRO A 168 8.49 -0.02 -6.44
C PRO A 168 7.89 -0.84 -7.60
N ASN A 169 6.84 -1.62 -7.36
CA ASN A 169 6.17 -2.38 -8.42
C ASN A 169 5.49 -1.44 -9.40
N ILE A 170 4.83 -0.40 -8.91
CA ILE A 170 4.19 0.61 -9.74
C ILE A 170 5.24 1.35 -10.59
N LEU A 171 6.39 1.73 -10.00
CA LEU A 171 7.51 2.35 -10.70
C LEU A 171 8.02 1.44 -11.84
N ILE A 172 8.20 0.14 -11.57
CA ILE A 172 8.63 -0.83 -12.57
C ILE A 172 7.58 -0.94 -13.67
N GLY A 173 6.30 -1.12 -13.34
CA GLY A 173 5.25 -1.28 -14.35
C GLY A 173 5.04 -0.02 -15.19
N SER A 174 5.19 1.17 -14.60
CA SER A 174 5.16 2.44 -15.33
C SER A 174 6.34 2.57 -16.30
N ALA A 175 7.56 2.24 -15.87
CA ALA A 175 8.76 2.33 -16.69
C ALA A 175 8.83 1.27 -17.80
N THR A 176 8.26 0.09 -17.58
CA THR A 176 8.31 -1.05 -18.52
C THR A 176 7.03 -1.22 -19.34
N GLY A 177 5.93 -0.58 -18.96
CA GLY A 177 4.62 -0.77 -19.55
C GLY A 177 3.93 -2.07 -19.15
N LEU A 178 4.42 -2.77 -18.11
CA LEU A 178 3.79 -4.00 -17.62
C LEU A 178 2.40 -3.74 -17.05
N THR A 179 1.47 -4.62 -17.37
CA THR A 179 0.08 -4.52 -16.92
C THR A 179 -0.11 -5.15 -15.55
N PHE A 180 -1.27 -4.91 -14.93
CA PHE A 180 -1.61 -5.57 -13.66
C PHE A 180 -1.59 -7.10 -13.80
N THR A 181 -2.13 -7.59 -14.92
CA THR A 181 -2.23 -9.01 -15.23
C THR A 181 -0.86 -9.62 -15.48
N ASP A 182 0.02 -8.95 -16.24
CA ASP A 182 1.39 -9.38 -16.46
C ASP A 182 2.14 -9.56 -15.14
N PHE A 183 2.06 -8.56 -14.26
CA PHE A 183 2.73 -8.60 -12.96
C PHE A 183 2.24 -9.77 -12.11
N LEU A 184 0.91 -9.97 -12.05
CA LEU A 184 0.30 -11.04 -11.27
C LEU A 184 0.70 -12.44 -11.78
N PHE A 185 0.75 -12.65 -13.10
CA PHE A 185 1.13 -13.95 -13.65
C PHE A 185 2.60 -14.31 -13.46
N HIS A 186 3.49 -13.31 -13.47
CA HIS A 186 4.93 -13.54 -13.28
C HIS A 186 5.31 -13.60 -11.80
N MET A 187 4.80 -12.68 -10.98
CA MET A 187 5.16 -12.58 -9.55
C MET A 187 4.30 -13.49 -8.67
N GLY A 188 3.02 -13.67 -8.98
CA GLY A 188 2.08 -14.44 -8.16
C GLY A 188 2.56 -15.85 -7.80
N PRO A 189 3.04 -16.68 -8.76
CA PRO A 189 3.57 -18.00 -8.44
C PRO A 189 4.81 -17.96 -7.54
N VAL A 190 5.71 -17.01 -7.77
CA VAL A 190 6.93 -16.82 -6.96
C VAL A 190 6.54 -16.42 -5.54
N VAL A 191 5.64 -15.46 -5.39
CA VAL A 191 5.13 -15.00 -4.10
C VAL A 191 4.42 -16.12 -3.35
N ALA A 192 3.63 -16.96 -4.03
CA ALA A 192 2.99 -18.11 -3.40
C ALA A 192 4.03 -19.08 -2.80
N VAL A 193 5.11 -19.38 -3.54
CA VAL A 193 6.20 -20.23 -3.04
C VAL A 193 6.92 -19.57 -1.87
N VAL A 194 7.28 -18.29 -1.99
CA VAL A 194 7.95 -17.53 -0.93
C VAL A 194 7.07 -17.48 0.33
N LEU A 195 5.78 -17.23 0.19
CA LEU A 195 4.83 -17.21 1.30
C LEU A 195 4.79 -18.56 2.01
N VAL A 196 4.70 -19.68 1.27
CA VAL A 196 4.72 -21.03 1.86
C VAL A 196 6.02 -21.28 2.62
N VAL A 197 7.18 -20.91 2.04
CA VAL A 197 8.49 -21.05 2.69
C VAL A 197 8.56 -20.18 3.95
N SER A 198 8.10 -18.93 3.89
CA SER A 198 8.08 -18.01 5.03
C SER A 198 7.16 -18.49 6.14
N LEU A 199 5.96 -18.99 5.83
CA LEU A 199 5.04 -19.56 6.82
C LEU A 199 5.66 -20.77 7.52
N TYR A 200 6.33 -21.64 6.76
CA TYR A 200 7.08 -22.77 7.32
C TYR A 200 8.22 -22.30 8.22
N ALA A 201 8.99 -21.29 7.80
CA ALA A 201 10.04 -20.70 8.61
C ALA A 201 9.48 -20.08 9.92
N PHE A 202 8.38 -19.34 9.86
CA PHE A 202 7.73 -18.76 11.04
C PHE A 202 7.30 -19.85 12.03
N HIS A 203 6.74 -20.95 11.51
CA HIS A 203 6.37 -22.10 12.32
C HIS A 203 7.58 -22.75 13.00
N LEU A 204 8.71 -22.91 12.29
CA LEU A 204 9.91 -23.50 12.86
C LEU A 204 10.59 -22.61 13.91
N ILE A 205 10.67 -21.31 13.65
CA ILE A 205 11.38 -20.34 14.51
C ILE A 205 10.55 -20.04 15.76
N TRP A 206 9.27 -19.72 15.60
CA TRP A 206 8.42 -19.22 16.71
C TRP A 206 7.30 -20.16 17.12
N GLY A 207 6.95 -21.17 16.31
CA GLY A 207 5.83 -22.05 16.63
C GLY A 207 5.98 -22.73 17.99
N LYS A 208 7.19 -23.19 18.34
CA LYS A 208 7.43 -23.86 19.63
C LYS A 208 7.26 -22.94 20.85
N SER A 209 7.55 -21.65 20.72
CA SER A 209 7.40 -20.68 21.81
C SER A 209 5.96 -20.17 21.99
N LEU A 210 5.09 -20.41 21.01
CA LEU A 210 3.70 -19.95 21.03
C LEU A 210 2.80 -21.06 21.62
N VAL A 211 2.55 -20.96 22.93
CA VAL A 211 1.68 -21.88 23.68
C VAL A 211 0.71 -21.05 24.52
N ALA A 212 -0.57 -21.33 24.39
CA ALA A 212 -1.64 -20.69 25.17
C ALA A 212 -2.49 -21.76 25.86
N THR A 213 -3.01 -21.44 27.04
CA THR A 213 -3.94 -22.29 27.79
C THR A 213 -5.30 -22.36 27.09
N ASP A 214 -6.09 -23.40 27.37
CA ASP A 214 -7.43 -23.52 26.80
C ASP A 214 -8.35 -22.38 27.28
N GLU A 215 -8.10 -21.82 28.46
CA GLU A 215 -8.80 -20.63 28.95
C GLU A 215 -8.54 -19.41 28.05
N HIS A 216 -7.28 -19.14 27.69
CA HIS A 216 -6.94 -18.01 26.83
C HIS A 216 -7.49 -18.19 25.42
N LYS A 217 -7.46 -19.42 24.89
CA LYS A 217 -8.11 -19.75 23.62
C LYS A 217 -9.62 -19.50 23.69
N ALA A 218 -10.27 -19.90 24.79
CA ALA A 218 -11.70 -19.68 24.99
C ALA A 218 -12.10 -18.19 24.99
N ARG A 219 -11.23 -17.29 25.50
CA ARG A 219 -11.46 -15.84 25.43
C ARG A 219 -11.65 -15.34 24.00
N ILE A 220 -10.82 -15.82 23.07
CA ILE A 220 -10.95 -15.47 21.64
C ILE A 220 -12.15 -16.16 21.01
N MET A 221 -12.37 -17.44 21.33
CA MET A 221 -13.51 -18.19 20.80
C MET A 221 -14.86 -17.59 21.23
N GLY A 222 -14.90 -16.92 22.38
CA GLY A 222 -16.06 -16.19 22.90
C GLY A 222 -16.32 -14.85 22.21
N PHE A 223 -15.38 -14.31 21.43
CA PHE A 223 -15.67 -13.11 20.64
C PHE A 223 -16.73 -13.38 19.58
N ARG A 224 -17.63 -12.43 19.42
CA ARG A 224 -18.56 -12.37 18.30
C ARG A 224 -17.94 -11.47 17.24
N GLU A 225 -17.32 -12.08 16.24
CA GLU A 225 -16.69 -11.35 15.13
C GLU A 225 -17.68 -10.40 14.43
N GLN A 226 -18.98 -10.73 14.42
CA GLN A 226 -20.02 -9.91 13.82
C GLN A 226 -20.16 -8.54 14.50
N ASP A 227 -19.77 -8.43 15.76
CA ASP A 227 -19.84 -7.18 16.52
C ASP A 227 -18.72 -6.20 16.09
N SER A 228 -17.71 -6.69 15.35
CA SER A 228 -16.69 -5.84 14.72
C SER A 228 -17.23 -5.06 13.52
N ILE A 229 -18.26 -5.56 12.83
CA ILE A 229 -18.82 -4.85 11.68
C ILE A 229 -19.73 -3.72 12.16
N THR A 230 -19.29 -2.49 11.94
CA THR A 230 -20.00 -1.27 12.35
C THR A 230 -21.14 -0.91 11.38
N ASP A 231 -20.88 -0.99 10.07
CA ASP A 231 -21.85 -0.70 9.02
C ASP A 231 -21.80 -1.74 7.89
N LYS A 232 -22.79 -2.64 7.89
CA LYS A 232 -22.93 -3.71 6.89
C LYS A 232 -23.25 -3.18 5.50
N LYS A 233 -23.98 -2.07 5.39
CA LYS A 233 -24.35 -1.50 4.09
C LYS A 233 -23.11 -0.90 3.44
N LEU A 234 -22.38 -0.09 4.20
CA LEU A 234 -21.12 0.52 3.77
C LEU A 234 -20.08 -0.56 3.42
N LEU A 235 -20.02 -1.65 4.19
CA LEU A 235 -19.17 -2.80 3.89
C LEU A 235 -19.47 -3.41 2.53
N VAL A 236 -20.74 -3.73 2.25
CA VAL A 236 -21.13 -4.36 0.98
C VAL A 236 -20.87 -3.41 -0.19
N GLN A 237 -21.19 -2.12 -0.04
CA GLN A 237 -20.91 -1.11 -1.06
C GLN A 237 -19.41 -0.99 -1.36
N SER A 238 -18.58 -0.88 -0.33
CA SER A 238 -17.13 -0.72 -0.47
C SER A 238 -16.44 -1.96 -1.03
N LEU A 239 -16.80 -3.16 -0.57
CA LEU A 239 -16.28 -4.41 -1.16
C LEU A 239 -16.74 -4.61 -2.60
N THR A 240 -17.99 -4.24 -2.92
CA THR A 240 -18.48 -4.31 -4.32
C THR A 240 -17.65 -3.40 -5.22
N VAL A 241 -17.40 -2.16 -4.79
CA VAL A 241 -16.57 -1.24 -5.57
C VAL A 241 -15.13 -1.75 -5.70
N LEU A 242 -14.54 -2.26 -4.62
CA LEU A 242 -13.19 -2.83 -4.67
C LEU A 242 -13.09 -3.98 -5.69
N VAL A 243 -14.06 -4.91 -5.69
CA VAL A 243 -14.11 -6.00 -6.68
C VAL A 243 -14.26 -5.45 -8.10
N LEU A 244 -15.13 -4.46 -8.31
CA LEU A 244 -15.29 -3.82 -9.62
C LEU A 244 -14.03 -3.10 -10.08
N VAL A 245 -13.28 -2.47 -9.19
CA VAL A 245 -12.00 -1.82 -9.50
C VAL A 245 -10.94 -2.86 -9.89
N ILE A 246 -10.83 -3.97 -9.14
CA ILE A 246 -9.91 -5.07 -9.48
C ILE A 246 -10.27 -5.66 -10.84
N LEU A 247 -11.55 -5.94 -11.11
CA LEU A 247 -12.01 -6.38 -12.43
C LEU A 247 -11.73 -5.33 -13.51
N GLY A 248 -11.88 -4.05 -13.16
CA GLY A 248 -11.56 -2.92 -14.02
C GLY A 248 -10.08 -2.82 -14.39
N PHE A 249 -9.15 -3.26 -13.53
CA PHE A 249 -7.74 -3.35 -13.90
C PHE A 249 -7.50 -4.42 -14.97
N ILE A 250 -8.14 -5.58 -14.83
CA ILE A 250 -7.99 -6.71 -15.76
C ILE A 250 -8.66 -6.40 -17.11
N ILE A 251 -9.87 -5.84 -17.09
CA ILE A 251 -10.64 -5.52 -18.29
C ILE A 251 -10.10 -4.25 -18.95
N GLY A 252 -9.78 -3.22 -18.16
CA GLY A 252 -9.31 -1.93 -18.64
C GLY A 252 -8.01 -2.01 -19.45
N GLU A 253 -7.17 -3.00 -19.14
CA GLU A 253 -5.98 -3.36 -19.92
C GLU A 253 -6.29 -3.54 -21.42
N HIS A 254 -7.37 -4.23 -21.76
CA HIS A 254 -7.79 -4.50 -23.15
C HIS A 254 -8.26 -3.23 -23.88
N TYR A 255 -8.67 -2.21 -23.13
CA TYR A 255 -9.16 -0.93 -23.65
C TYR A 255 -8.14 0.21 -23.49
N HIS A 256 -6.89 -0.10 -23.14
CA HIS A 256 -5.83 0.88 -22.86
C HIS A 256 -6.19 1.89 -21.75
N ILE A 257 -7.04 1.48 -20.81
CA ILE A 257 -7.36 2.27 -19.62
C ILE A 257 -6.30 1.98 -18.56
N ARG A 258 -5.59 3.03 -18.14
CA ARG A 258 -4.54 2.88 -17.13
C ARG A 258 -5.14 2.66 -15.73
N PRO A 259 -4.47 1.89 -14.84
CA PRO A 259 -4.99 1.58 -13.51
C PRO A 259 -5.37 2.80 -12.66
N GLY A 260 -4.63 3.91 -12.75
CA GLY A 260 -4.92 5.12 -11.98
C GLY A 260 -6.30 5.70 -12.27
N THR A 261 -6.74 5.67 -13.54
CA THR A 261 -8.09 6.12 -13.91
C THR A 261 -9.16 5.22 -13.30
N THR A 262 -8.98 3.91 -13.35
CA THR A 262 -9.92 2.94 -12.77
C THR A 262 -10.03 3.11 -11.26
N ALA A 263 -8.91 3.26 -10.55
CA ALA A 263 -8.88 3.43 -9.11
C ALA A 263 -9.57 4.74 -8.67
N MET A 264 -9.23 5.87 -9.30
CA MET A 264 -9.86 7.17 -9.00
C MET A 264 -11.36 7.16 -9.30
N THR A 265 -11.77 6.55 -10.41
CA THR A 265 -13.19 6.42 -10.75
C THR A 265 -13.91 5.57 -9.72
N GLY A 266 -13.32 4.45 -9.29
CA GLY A 266 -13.86 3.61 -8.22
C GLY A 266 -14.01 4.36 -6.90
N ALA A 267 -12.98 5.09 -6.48
CA ALA A 267 -13.03 5.92 -5.27
C ALA A 267 -14.14 6.98 -5.33
N ALA A 268 -14.27 7.68 -6.46
CA ALA A 268 -15.32 8.67 -6.68
C ALA A 268 -16.72 8.03 -6.65
N VAL A 269 -16.91 6.89 -7.32
CA VAL A 269 -18.17 6.14 -7.30
C VAL A 269 -18.51 5.66 -5.89
N LEU A 270 -17.53 5.18 -5.12
CA LEU A 270 -17.75 4.76 -3.73
C LEU A 270 -18.23 5.92 -2.88
N LEU A 271 -17.54 7.06 -2.93
CA LEU A 271 -17.92 8.25 -2.17
C LEU A 271 -19.31 8.76 -2.58
N LEU A 272 -19.62 8.73 -3.88
CA LEU A 272 -20.93 9.11 -4.40
C LEU A 272 -22.02 8.17 -3.88
N VAL A 273 -21.84 6.86 -4.00
CA VAL A 273 -22.81 5.83 -3.61
C VAL A 273 -23.08 5.83 -2.11
N VAL A 274 -22.05 6.07 -1.31
CA VAL A 274 -22.16 6.18 0.15
C VAL A 274 -22.88 7.47 0.54
N GLY A 275 -22.57 8.57 -0.13
CA GLY A 275 -23.15 9.89 0.15
C GLY A 275 -24.55 10.12 -0.41
N LEU A 276 -25.14 9.22 -1.21
CA LEU A 276 -26.42 9.47 -1.92
C LEU A 276 -27.58 9.94 -1.05
N ASN A 277 -27.63 9.52 0.22
CA ASN A 277 -28.69 9.87 1.16
C ASN A 277 -28.25 10.88 2.24
N ASP A 278 -26.99 11.32 2.17
CA ASP A 278 -26.39 12.22 3.16
C ASP A 278 -26.60 13.69 2.73
N THR A 279 -26.61 14.60 3.71
CA THR A 279 -26.58 16.05 3.42
C THR A 279 -25.22 16.44 2.84
N MET A 280 -25.15 17.59 2.15
CA MET A 280 -23.88 18.10 1.59
C MET A 280 -22.81 18.29 2.67
N GLU A 281 -23.20 18.70 3.88
CA GLU A 281 -22.30 18.83 5.03
C GLU A 281 -21.71 17.49 5.45
N ALA A 282 -22.54 16.45 5.60
CA ALA A 282 -22.09 15.10 5.95
C ALA A 282 -21.22 14.47 4.85
N GLN A 283 -21.53 14.72 3.57
CA GLN A 283 -20.68 14.31 2.46
C GLN A 283 -19.30 14.97 2.52
N SER A 284 -19.25 16.27 2.84
CA SER A 284 -18.00 17.02 2.97
C SER A 284 -17.16 16.57 4.15
N GLU A 285 -17.79 16.25 5.29
CA GLU A 285 -17.11 15.72 6.48
C GLU A 285 -16.47 14.36 6.19
N ARG A 286 -17.23 13.43 5.60
CA ARG A 286 -16.72 12.11 5.17
C ARG A 286 -15.59 12.24 4.15
N LEU A 287 -15.70 13.17 3.21
CA LEU A 287 -14.63 13.42 2.24
C LEU A 287 -13.34 13.87 2.94
N HIS A 288 -13.44 14.76 3.93
CA HIS A 288 -12.29 15.19 4.73
C HIS A 288 -11.69 14.05 5.53
N GLU A 289 -12.51 13.19 6.16
CA GLU A 289 -12.04 12.00 6.86
C GLU A 289 -11.25 11.08 5.92
N VAL A 290 -11.81 10.76 4.75
CA VAL A 290 -11.15 9.91 3.75
C VAL A 290 -9.86 10.55 3.25
N PHE A 291 -9.84 11.86 3.00
CA PHE A 291 -8.62 12.57 2.58
C PHE A 291 -7.56 12.67 3.69
N SER A 292 -7.96 12.65 4.96
CA SER A 292 -7.02 12.65 6.08
C SER A 292 -6.29 11.31 6.24
N GLU A 293 -6.90 10.22 5.77
CA GLU A 293 -6.32 8.88 5.75
C GLU A 293 -5.39 8.65 4.54
N VAL A 294 -5.46 9.51 3.50
CA VAL A 294 -4.54 9.43 2.36
C VAL A 294 -3.13 9.82 2.80
N GLU A 295 -2.15 8.99 2.45
CA GLU A 295 -0.75 9.25 2.75
C GLU A 295 -0.12 10.28 1.81
N TRP A 296 -0.49 11.56 1.97
CA TRP A 296 0.05 12.66 1.16
C TRP A 296 1.58 12.70 1.15
N GLY A 297 2.22 12.38 2.29
CA GLY A 297 3.67 12.29 2.38
C GLY A 297 4.28 11.27 1.40
N ALA A 298 3.64 10.13 1.19
CA ALA A 298 4.07 9.13 0.21
C ALA A 298 3.87 9.62 -1.23
N LEU A 299 2.73 10.25 -1.53
CA LEU A 299 2.45 10.81 -2.86
C LEU A 299 3.47 11.90 -3.25
N PHE A 300 3.74 12.84 -2.34
CA PHE A 300 4.76 13.88 -2.55
C PHE A 300 6.18 13.31 -2.64
N PHE A 301 6.46 12.23 -1.93
CA PHE A 301 7.74 11.53 -2.06
C PHE A 301 7.91 10.96 -3.48
N PHE A 302 6.90 10.30 -4.05
CA PHE A 302 6.97 9.79 -5.43
C PHE A 302 7.10 10.90 -6.46
N MET A 303 6.32 11.98 -6.33
CA MET A 303 6.44 13.14 -7.21
C MET A 303 7.86 13.72 -7.20
N GLY A 304 8.46 13.89 -6.02
CA GLY A 304 9.84 14.34 -5.89
C GLY A 304 10.84 13.35 -6.51
N LEU A 305 10.67 12.05 -6.26
CA LEU A 305 11.56 11.02 -6.79
C LEU A 305 11.51 10.94 -8.32
N PHE A 306 10.33 11.06 -8.94
CA PHE A 306 10.21 11.09 -10.40
C PHE A 306 10.99 12.24 -11.03
N VAL A 307 10.93 13.43 -10.42
CA VAL A 307 11.69 14.59 -10.89
C VAL A 307 13.20 14.39 -10.70
N VAL A 308 13.62 13.87 -9.55
CA VAL A 308 15.05 13.61 -9.26
C VAL A 308 15.64 12.55 -10.21
N VAL A 309 14.88 11.52 -10.55
CA VAL A 309 15.33 10.45 -11.46
C VAL A 309 15.27 10.89 -12.93
N GLY A 310 14.36 11.81 -13.28
CA GLY A 310 14.21 12.29 -14.65
C GLY A 310 15.24 13.35 -15.08
N GLY A 311 15.94 13.99 -14.15
CA GLY A 311 16.94 15.04 -14.40
C GLY A 311 18.37 14.53 -14.31
#